data_AF-A0A396HUJ5-F1
#
_entry.id   AF-A0A396HUJ5-F1
#
_cell.length_a   1.000
_cell.length_b   1.000
_cell.length_c   1.000
_cell.angle_alpha   90.00
_cell.angle_beta   90.00
_cell.angle_gamma   90.00
#
_symmetry.space_group_name_H-M   'P 1'
#
loop_
_entity.id
_entity.type
_entity.pdbx_description
1 polymer ?
#
loop_
_entity_poly.entity_id
_entity_poly.type
_entity_poly.pdbx_seq_one_letter_code
_entity_poly.pdbx_strand_id
1 'polypeptide(L)'
;MAAQVYARGSFFSDCLNVCAKGGLFDIGLHYIECWKQNESADPGWANSHDLNAIEQKFMENCAHNYFEKKDIKSMMKFVRAFHSMNLKRRFLLSLSLLDELLELEEESGNFMEVYELMFFYVLAKSLWSGGSKAWPFKQFTEKEDLLGRALTFAKVVSSSFYELASTEVERLSNKHDNIFEIMNQLKSSRIYRSIRGEILCLWKLLDSHFRLNSSKYVWQDSLFDVSVEGMIMKNQFSVETLFYS
;
A
#
# COMPACT_ATOMS: atom_id res chain seq x y z
N MET A 1 -10.07 -3.31 -41.83
CA MET A 1 -10.57 -2.77 -40.54
C MET A 1 -10.12 -1.32 -40.39
N ALA A 2 -10.86 -0.50 -39.64
CA ALA A 2 -10.47 0.88 -39.36
C ALA A 2 -9.05 1.01 -38.77
N ALA A 3 -8.66 0.10 -37.86
CA ALA A 3 -7.31 0.05 -37.29
C ALA A 3 -6.19 -0.04 -38.35
N GLN A 4 -6.37 -0.83 -39.41
CA GLN A 4 -5.40 -0.97 -40.50
C GLN A 4 -5.24 0.33 -41.30
N VAL A 5 -6.33 1.08 -41.48
CA VAL A 5 -6.30 2.38 -42.16
C VAL A 5 -5.51 3.38 -41.32
N TYR A 6 -5.77 3.44 -40.02
CA TYR A 6 -5.02 4.30 -39.09
C TYR A 6 -3.54 3.92 -39.01
N ALA A 7 -3.21 2.62 -38.94
CA ALA A 7 -1.83 2.15 -38.91
C ALA A 7 -1.04 2.58 -40.15
N ARG A 8 -1.65 2.50 -41.35
CA ARG A 8 -1.02 2.94 -42.61
C ARG A 8 -0.82 4.46 -42.69
N GLY A 9 -1.67 5.22 -42.02
CA GLY A 9 -1.57 6.69 -41.95
C GLY A 9 -0.70 7.20 -40.80
N SER A 10 0.03 6.33 -40.10
CA SER A 10 0.82 6.67 -38.89
C SER A 10 -0.01 7.30 -37.76
N PHE A 11 -1.32 7.03 -37.72
CA PHE A 11 -2.20 7.45 -36.63
C PHE A 11 -2.17 6.41 -35.50
N PHE A 12 -1.03 6.32 -34.81
CA PHE A 12 -0.73 5.25 -33.84
C PHE A 12 -1.77 5.14 -32.71
N SER A 13 -2.08 6.27 -32.06
CA SER A 13 -3.05 6.31 -30.95
C SER A 13 -4.46 5.89 -31.41
N ASP A 14 -4.91 6.35 -32.58
CA ASP A 14 -6.24 6.02 -33.09
C ASP A 14 -6.34 4.54 -33.49
N CYS A 15 -5.28 3.99 -34.09
CA CYS A 15 -5.18 2.56 -34.38
C CYS A 15 -5.37 1.72 -33.12
N LEU A 16 -4.60 2.02 -32.06
CA LEU A 16 -4.63 1.27 -30.81
C LEU A 16 -5.94 1.47 -30.03
N ASN A 17 -6.55 2.66 -30.10
CA ASN A 17 -7.85 2.90 -29.49
C ASN A 17 -8.95 2.06 -30.15
N VAL A 18 -8.94 1.94 -31.48
CA VAL A 18 -9.86 1.05 -32.20
C VAL A 18 -9.62 -0.41 -31.83
N CYS A 19 -8.35 -0.85 -31.74
CA CYS A 19 -8.02 -2.21 -31.30
C CYS A 19 -8.54 -2.48 -29.88
N ALA A 20 -8.29 -1.58 -28.93
CA ALA A 20 -8.72 -1.73 -27.55
C ALA A 20 -10.25 -1.79 -27.42
N LYS A 21 -10.97 -0.87 -28.07
CA LYS A 21 -12.45 -0.85 -28.08
C LYS A 21 -13.05 -2.11 -28.74
N GLY A 22 -12.38 -2.63 -29.77
CA GLY A 22 -12.79 -3.87 -30.44
C GLY A 22 -12.39 -5.15 -29.71
N GLY A 23 -11.65 -5.08 -28.60
CA GLY A 23 -11.06 -6.25 -27.95
C GLY A 23 -9.99 -6.96 -28.81
N LEU A 24 -9.45 -6.28 -29.82
CA LEU A 24 -8.47 -6.80 -30.77
C LEU A 24 -7.05 -6.59 -30.23
N PHE A 25 -6.78 -7.09 -29.02
CA PHE A 25 -5.53 -6.79 -28.32
C PHE A 25 -4.31 -7.39 -29.01
N ASP A 26 -4.40 -8.62 -29.52
CA ASP A 26 -3.32 -9.27 -30.28
C ASP A 26 -2.94 -8.48 -31.53
N ILE A 27 -3.94 -7.88 -32.20
CA ILE A 27 -3.71 -7.04 -33.38
C ILE A 27 -3.02 -5.72 -32.95
N GLY A 28 -3.44 -5.12 -31.84
CA GLY A 28 -2.79 -3.92 -31.31
C GLY A 28 -1.33 -4.17 -30.91
N LEU A 29 -1.06 -5.30 -30.24
CA LEU A 29 0.30 -5.74 -29.89
C LEU A 29 1.17 -5.93 -31.13
N HIS A 30 0.63 -6.60 -32.15
CA HIS A 30 1.34 -6.79 -33.41
C HIS A 30 1.75 -5.45 -34.06
N TYR A 31 0.87 -4.44 -34.05
CA TYR A 31 1.22 -3.13 -34.58
C TYR A 31 2.34 -2.44 -33.78
N ILE A 32 2.29 -2.51 -32.45
CA ILE A 32 3.35 -1.95 -31.59
C ILE A 32 4.70 -2.59 -31.91
N GLU A 33 4.76 -3.91 -32.05
CA GLU A 33 5.98 -4.63 -32.43
C GLU A 33 6.51 -4.18 -33.79
N CYS A 34 5.63 -4.05 -34.80
CA CYS A 34 6.02 -3.54 -36.11
C CYS A 34 6.57 -2.10 -36.03
N TRP A 35 5.98 -1.25 -35.20
CA TRP A 35 6.45 0.13 -35.03
C TRP A 35 7.81 0.19 -34.34
N LYS A 36 8.05 -0.62 -33.31
CA LYS A 36 9.36 -0.70 -32.66
C LYS A 36 10.46 -1.19 -33.60
N GLN A 37 10.15 -2.16 -34.46
CA GLN A 37 11.10 -2.65 -35.48
C GLN A 37 11.48 -1.56 -36.46
N ASN A 38 10.50 -0.80 -36.94
CA ASN A 38 10.75 0.30 -37.88
C ASN A 38 11.51 1.47 -37.22
N GLU A 39 11.24 1.81 -35.96
CA GLU A 39 12.02 2.80 -35.20
C GLU A 39 13.51 2.40 -35.09
N SER A 40 13.77 1.10 -34.87
CA SER A 40 15.15 0.60 -34.84
C SER A 40 15.86 0.68 -36.20
N ALA A 41 15.10 0.67 -37.30
CA ALA A 41 15.62 0.78 -38.66
C ALA A 41 15.79 2.24 -39.12
N ASP A 42 14.95 3.15 -38.62
CA ASP A 42 15.00 4.59 -38.90
C ASP A 42 14.64 5.40 -37.64
N PRO A 43 15.64 5.81 -36.83
CA PRO A 43 15.44 6.56 -35.60
C PRO A 43 14.78 7.94 -35.78
N GLY A 44 14.64 8.43 -37.02
CA GLY A 44 13.94 9.69 -37.34
C GLY A 44 12.45 9.52 -37.63
N TRP A 45 11.96 8.29 -37.73
CA TRP A 45 10.58 7.99 -38.16
C TRP A 45 9.51 8.33 -37.10
N ALA A 46 9.84 8.15 -35.82
CA ALA A 46 8.96 8.49 -34.71
C ALA A 46 9.79 8.87 -33.47
N ASN A 47 9.25 9.75 -32.63
CA ASN A 47 9.84 10.04 -31.33
C ASN A 47 9.65 8.83 -30.41
N SER A 48 10.74 8.20 -30.01
CA SER A 48 10.78 7.01 -29.13
C SER A 48 9.96 7.20 -27.84
N HIS A 49 10.01 8.40 -27.28
CA HIS A 49 9.26 8.75 -26.07
C HIS A 49 7.75 8.74 -26.32
N ASP A 50 7.32 9.21 -27.50
CA ASP A 50 5.90 9.24 -27.87
C ASP A 50 5.38 7.82 -28.13
N LEU A 51 6.19 6.96 -28.76
CA LEU A 51 5.82 5.56 -28.99
C LEU A 51 5.67 4.78 -27.68
N ASN A 52 6.61 4.94 -26.75
CA ASN A 52 6.53 4.31 -25.42
C ASN A 52 5.31 4.80 -24.62
N ALA A 53 4.98 6.10 -24.70
CA ALA A 53 3.80 6.64 -24.05
C ALA A 53 2.49 6.09 -24.64
N ILE A 54 2.43 5.95 -25.97
CA ILE A 54 1.29 5.38 -26.69
C ILE A 54 1.12 3.90 -26.32
N GLU A 55 2.21 3.14 -26.30
CA GLU A 55 2.21 1.74 -25.88
C GLU A 55 1.74 1.60 -24.42
N GLN A 56 2.30 2.37 -23.48
CA GLN A 56 1.92 2.30 -22.07
C GLN A 56 0.41 2.53 -21.91
N LYS A 57 -0.13 3.56 -22.59
CA LYS A 57 -1.56 3.88 -22.55
C LYS A 57 -2.42 2.76 -23.14
N PHE A 58 -1.94 2.11 -24.19
CA PHE A 58 -2.62 0.94 -24.75
C PHE A 58 -2.63 -0.23 -23.77
N MET A 59 -1.51 -0.53 -23.10
CA MET A 59 -1.45 -1.59 -22.08
C MET A 59 -2.41 -1.32 -20.92
N GLU A 60 -2.46 -0.07 -20.42
CA GLU A 60 -3.40 0.33 -19.36
C GLU A 60 -4.86 0.16 -19.79
N ASN A 61 -5.20 0.55 -21.02
CA ASN A 61 -6.56 0.36 -21.55
C ASN A 61 -6.94 -1.11 -21.68
N CYS A 62 -6.01 -1.96 -22.14
CA CYS A 62 -6.23 -3.40 -22.22
C CYS A 62 -6.46 -4.00 -20.83
N ALA A 63 -5.60 -3.64 -19.87
CA ALA A 63 -5.73 -4.07 -18.48
C ALA A 63 -7.09 -3.64 -17.88
N HIS A 64 -7.49 -2.38 -18.05
CA HIS A 64 -8.81 -1.91 -17.60
C HIS A 64 -9.96 -2.67 -18.24
N ASN A 65 -9.91 -2.93 -19.55
CA ASN A 65 -10.98 -3.66 -20.23
C ASN A 65 -11.14 -5.10 -19.71
N TYR A 66 -10.03 -5.78 -19.41
CA TYR A 66 -10.07 -7.11 -18.81
C TYR A 66 -10.52 -7.08 -17.34
N PHE A 67 -10.14 -6.05 -16.59
CA PHE A 67 -10.63 -5.83 -15.23
C PHE A 67 -12.15 -5.63 -15.20
N GLU A 68 -12.71 -4.81 -16.10
CA GLU A 68 -14.16 -4.63 -16.24
C GLU A 68 -14.90 -5.94 -16.55
N LYS A 69 -14.23 -6.85 -17.28
CA LYS A 69 -14.73 -8.20 -17.57
C LYS A 69 -14.47 -9.22 -16.45
N LYS A 70 -13.87 -8.79 -15.33
CA LYS A 70 -13.45 -9.65 -14.20
C LYS A 70 -12.45 -10.75 -14.59
N ASP A 71 -11.72 -10.57 -15.69
CA ASP A 71 -10.65 -11.47 -16.11
C ASP A 71 -9.30 -10.93 -15.62
N ILE A 72 -9.06 -11.11 -14.32
CA ILE A 72 -7.83 -10.69 -13.65
C ILE A 72 -6.60 -11.36 -14.28
N LYS A 73 -6.72 -12.62 -14.68
CA LYS A 73 -5.62 -13.38 -15.28
C LYS A 73 -5.13 -12.73 -16.57
N SER A 74 -6.05 -12.37 -17.47
CA SER A 74 -5.68 -11.68 -18.71
C SER A 74 -5.22 -10.25 -18.45
N MET A 75 -5.86 -9.52 -17.53
CA MET A 75 -5.41 -8.19 -17.10
C MET A 75 -3.94 -8.22 -16.64
N MET A 76 -3.57 -9.18 -15.79
CA MET A 76 -2.20 -9.28 -15.26
C MET A 76 -1.14 -9.53 -16.33
N LYS A 77 -1.49 -10.09 -17.50
CA LYS A 77 -0.55 -10.18 -18.63
C LYS A 77 -0.13 -8.80 -19.12
N PHE A 78 -1.07 -7.86 -19.21
CA PHE A 78 -0.79 -6.47 -19.61
C PHE A 78 -0.08 -5.70 -18.50
N VAL A 79 -0.51 -5.85 -17.24
CA VAL A 79 0.15 -5.18 -16.10
C VAL A 79 1.63 -5.59 -16.00
N ARG A 80 1.95 -6.87 -16.17
CA ARG A 80 3.35 -7.34 -16.17
C ARG A 80 4.19 -6.71 -17.29
N ALA A 81 3.59 -6.30 -18.40
CA ALA A 81 4.25 -5.63 -19.52
C ALA A 81 4.42 -4.11 -19.33
N PHE A 82 3.90 -3.49 -18.25
CA PHE A 82 4.10 -2.06 -18.00
C PHE A 82 5.58 -1.71 -17.84
N HIS A 83 5.96 -0.53 -18.33
CA HIS A 83 7.36 -0.09 -18.44
C HIS A 83 8.11 0.05 -17.12
N SER A 84 7.41 0.24 -15.99
CA SER A 84 8.06 0.38 -14.69
C SER A 84 7.25 -0.22 -13.56
N MET A 85 7.93 -0.65 -12.52
CA MET A 85 7.31 -1.20 -11.31
C MET A 85 6.37 -0.18 -10.62
N ASN A 86 6.70 1.11 -10.67
CA ASN A 86 5.85 2.17 -10.11
C ASN A 86 4.52 2.33 -10.85
N LEU A 87 4.49 2.11 -12.17
CA LEU A 87 3.25 2.10 -12.94
C LEU A 87 2.37 0.91 -12.54
N LYS A 88 2.98 -0.27 -12.41
CA LYS A 88 2.31 -1.49 -11.94
C LYS A 88 1.67 -1.29 -10.56
N ARG A 89 2.45 -0.78 -9.59
CA ARG A 89 1.99 -0.42 -8.24
C ARG A 89 0.78 0.50 -8.29
N ARG A 90 0.90 1.64 -8.99
CA ARG A 90 -0.16 2.66 -9.04
C ARG A 90 -1.45 2.11 -9.64
N PHE A 91 -1.33 1.31 -10.70
CA PHE A 91 -2.47 0.70 -11.37
C PHE A 91 -3.19 -0.33 -10.49
N LEU A 92 -2.44 -1.26 -9.88
CA LEU A 92 -3.05 -2.29 -9.01
C LEU A 92 -3.67 -1.67 -7.74
N LEU A 93 -3.02 -0.68 -7.14
CA LEU A 93 -3.55 0.04 -5.99
C LEU A 93 -4.82 0.83 -6.32
N SER A 94 -4.91 1.47 -7.50
CA SER A 94 -6.12 2.20 -7.89
C SER A 94 -7.34 1.29 -8.07
N LEU A 95 -7.11 0.01 -8.37
CA LEU A 95 -8.12 -1.03 -8.48
C LEU A 95 -8.31 -1.83 -7.17
N SER A 96 -7.58 -1.49 -6.10
CA SER A 96 -7.57 -2.22 -4.82
C SER A 96 -7.20 -3.71 -4.93
N LEU A 97 -6.32 -4.04 -5.89
CA LEU A 97 -5.83 -5.40 -6.17
C LEU A 97 -4.55 -5.70 -5.40
N LEU A 98 -4.69 -5.91 -4.09
CA LEU A 98 -3.55 -6.14 -3.20
C LEU A 98 -2.89 -7.50 -3.43
N ASP A 99 -3.65 -8.56 -3.64
CA ASP A 99 -3.12 -9.91 -3.81
C ASP A 99 -2.26 -10.01 -5.08
N GLU A 100 -2.73 -9.43 -6.18
CA GLU A 100 -2.01 -9.34 -7.44
C GLU A 100 -0.75 -8.47 -7.33
N LEU A 101 -0.79 -7.43 -6.51
CA LEU A 101 0.38 -6.60 -6.24
C LEU A 101 1.43 -7.38 -5.44
N LEU A 102 1.02 -8.11 -4.40
CA LEU A 102 1.91 -8.95 -3.61
C LEU A 102 2.58 -10.03 -4.47
N GLU A 103 1.80 -10.72 -5.33
CA GLU A 103 2.32 -11.69 -6.30
C GLU A 103 3.39 -11.06 -7.20
N LEU A 104 3.14 -9.86 -7.73
CA LEU A 104 4.04 -9.21 -8.66
C LEU A 104 5.34 -8.71 -8.00
N GLU A 105 5.27 -8.21 -6.78
CA GLU A 105 6.47 -7.83 -6.00
C GLU A 105 7.30 -9.05 -5.64
N GLU A 106 6.65 -10.15 -5.26
CA GLU A 106 7.29 -11.43 -4.94
C GLU A 106 8.01 -12.01 -6.18
N GLU A 107 7.35 -12.05 -7.34
CA GLU A 107 7.95 -12.45 -8.62
C GLU A 107 9.17 -11.60 -9.01
N SER A 108 9.15 -10.33 -8.63
CA SER A 108 10.23 -9.37 -8.92
C SER A 108 11.38 -9.44 -7.90
N GLY A 109 11.26 -10.25 -6.84
CA GLY A 109 12.24 -10.34 -5.75
C GLY A 109 12.23 -9.14 -4.80
N ASN A 110 11.20 -8.30 -4.84
CA ASN A 110 11.05 -7.10 -4.00
C ASN A 110 10.47 -7.49 -2.63
N PHE A 111 11.17 -8.37 -1.92
CA PHE A 111 10.67 -8.97 -0.67
C PHE A 111 10.48 -7.96 0.46
N MET A 112 11.25 -6.86 0.46
CA MET A 112 11.07 -5.77 1.41
C MET A 112 9.72 -5.09 1.20
N GLU A 113 9.35 -4.81 -0.04
CA GLU A 113 8.06 -4.24 -0.40
C GLU A 113 6.90 -5.19 -0.12
N VAL A 114 7.06 -6.50 -0.34
CA VAL A 114 6.05 -7.50 0.06
C VAL A 114 5.79 -7.42 1.57
N TYR A 115 6.85 -7.42 2.39
CA TYR A 115 6.72 -7.26 3.84
C TYR A 115 5.98 -5.96 4.19
N GLU A 116 6.42 -4.83 3.64
CA GLU A 116 5.85 -3.52 3.95
C GLU A 116 4.37 -3.45 3.58
N LEU A 117 3.97 -3.94 2.40
CA LEU A 117 2.58 -3.98 1.96
C LEU A 117 1.71 -4.83 2.89
N MET A 118 2.17 -6.03 3.26
CA MET A 118 1.44 -6.90 4.18
C MET A 118 1.33 -6.28 5.58
N PHE A 119 2.43 -5.72 6.09
CA PHE A 119 2.46 -5.06 7.39
C PHE A 119 1.53 -3.86 7.44
N PHE A 120 1.60 -2.96 6.45
CA PHE A 120 0.74 -1.79 6.37
C PHE A 120 -0.73 -2.16 6.18
N TYR A 121 -1.03 -3.21 5.41
CA TYR A 121 -2.40 -3.72 5.30
C TYR A 121 -2.92 -4.19 6.66
N VAL A 122 -2.15 -4.98 7.39
CA VAL A 122 -2.52 -5.46 8.73
C VAL A 122 -2.67 -4.29 9.71
N LEU A 123 -1.75 -3.33 9.69
CA LEU A 123 -1.79 -2.13 10.51
C LEU A 123 -3.05 -1.31 10.19
N ALA A 124 -3.30 -1.00 8.92
CA ALA A 124 -4.47 -0.25 8.48
C ALA A 124 -5.78 -0.96 8.84
N LYS A 125 -5.86 -2.28 8.64
CA LYS A 125 -7.03 -3.10 9.02
C LYS A 125 -7.22 -3.18 10.54
N SER A 126 -6.13 -3.09 11.31
CA SER A 126 -6.16 -3.01 12.77
C SER A 126 -6.58 -1.61 13.26
N LEU A 127 -6.27 -0.55 12.50
CA LEU A 127 -6.61 0.85 12.81
C LEU A 127 -8.04 1.20 12.39
N TRP A 128 -8.46 0.78 11.20
CA TRP A 128 -9.68 1.22 10.51
C TRP A 128 -10.36 0.03 9.81
N SER A 129 -11.25 -0.67 10.50
CA SER A 129 -12.17 -1.60 9.84
C SER A 129 -13.45 -0.87 9.41
N GLY A 130 -13.82 -0.97 8.13
CA GLY A 130 -15.03 -0.36 7.59
C GLY A 130 -16.32 -0.95 8.18
N GLY A 131 -17.20 -0.08 8.65
CA GLY A 131 -18.55 -0.44 9.10
C GLY A 131 -18.75 -0.40 10.62
N SER A 132 -19.21 0.75 11.11
CA SER A 132 -19.95 0.97 12.37
C SER A 132 -19.27 0.73 13.73
N LYS A 133 -19.24 1.83 14.50
CA LYS A 133 -19.41 1.97 15.96
C LYS A 133 -18.42 1.25 16.90
N ALA A 134 -17.53 2.12 17.40
CA ALA A 134 -16.70 2.04 18.61
C ALA A 134 -15.43 1.20 18.54
N TRP A 135 -14.32 1.93 18.66
CA TRP A 135 -13.03 1.48 19.16
C TRP A 135 -13.16 0.70 20.48
N PRO A 136 -12.36 -0.34 20.76
CA PRO A 136 -11.33 -0.94 19.91
C PRO A 136 -11.88 -2.06 19.01
N PHE A 137 -11.41 -2.11 17.76
CA PHE A 137 -11.91 -3.05 16.76
C PHE A 137 -11.32 -4.46 16.88
N LYS A 138 -12.15 -5.40 16.44
CA LYS A 138 -12.07 -6.86 16.60
C LYS A 138 -10.82 -7.46 15.94
N GLN A 139 -10.21 -8.45 16.59
CA GLN A 139 -9.20 -9.31 15.96
C GLN A 139 -9.79 -9.88 14.65
N PHE A 140 -9.09 -9.70 13.53
CA PHE A 140 -9.43 -10.38 12.28
C PHE A 140 -8.61 -11.66 12.16
N THR A 141 -9.25 -12.73 11.70
CA THR A 141 -8.73 -14.11 11.73
C THR A 141 -7.42 -14.29 10.98
N GLU A 142 -7.18 -13.50 9.94
CA GLU A 142 -6.02 -13.61 9.06
C GLU A 142 -4.78 -12.85 9.57
N LYS A 143 -4.90 -12.09 10.68
CA LYS A 143 -3.82 -11.18 11.14
C LYS A 143 -2.51 -11.90 11.39
N GLU A 144 -2.56 -13.00 12.14
CA GLU A 144 -1.37 -13.76 12.52
C GLU A 144 -0.75 -14.47 11.32
N ASP A 145 -1.58 -14.98 10.41
CA ASP A 145 -1.12 -15.64 9.18
C ASP A 145 -0.40 -14.64 8.25
N LEU A 146 -1.00 -13.46 8.02
CA LEU A 146 -0.40 -12.41 7.20
C LEU A 146 0.93 -11.90 7.77
N LEU A 147 0.99 -11.67 9.09
CA LEU A 147 2.23 -11.23 9.75
C LEU A 147 3.28 -12.35 9.76
N GLY A 148 2.87 -13.60 9.94
CA GLY A 148 3.75 -14.76 9.85
C GLY A 148 4.37 -14.90 8.45
N ARG A 149 3.54 -14.81 7.40
CA ARG A 149 4.02 -14.79 6.01
C ARG A 149 4.91 -13.57 5.73
N ALA A 150 4.56 -12.38 6.20
CA ALA A 150 5.40 -11.18 6.06
C ALA A 150 6.80 -11.40 6.67
N LEU A 151 6.88 -12.02 7.85
CA LEU A 151 8.17 -12.32 8.51
C LEU A 151 9.04 -13.30 7.72
N THR A 152 8.44 -14.22 6.95
CA THR A 152 9.23 -15.10 6.06
C THR A 152 9.97 -14.29 5.00
N PHE A 153 9.34 -13.26 4.42
CA PHE A 153 9.98 -12.35 3.47
C PHE A 153 11.02 -11.47 4.14
N ALA A 154 10.73 -10.95 5.33
CA ALA A 154 11.71 -10.16 6.09
C ALA A 154 13.02 -10.94 6.34
N LYS A 155 12.91 -12.25 6.60
CA LYS A 155 14.06 -13.16 6.75
C LYS A 155 14.87 -13.33 5.47
N VAL A 156 14.20 -13.33 4.31
CA VAL A 156 14.87 -13.38 2.99
C VAL A 156 15.63 -12.08 2.72
N VAL A 157 15.10 -10.93 3.13
CA VAL A 157 15.77 -9.62 2.96
C VAL A 157 17.08 -9.55 3.73
N SER A 158 17.06 -9.76 5.05
CA SER A 158 18.26 -9.88 5.89
C SER A 158 17.93 -10.26 7.33
N SER A 159 18.91 -10.73 8.09
CA SER A 159 18.74 -11.01 9.53
C SER A 159 18.41 -9.75 10.34
N SER A 160 19.07 -8.63 10.05
CA SER A 160 18.82 -7.36 10.74
C SER A 160 17.42 -6.81 10.43
N PHE A 161 16.97 -6.93 9.17
CA PHE A 161 15.61 -6.54 8.81
C PHE A 161 14.57 -7.45 9.49
N TYR A 162 14.82 -8.76 9.54
CA TYR A 162 13.96 -9.70 10.27
C TYR A 162 13.84 -9.38 11.76
N GLU A 163 14.93 -9.00 12.43
CA GLU A 163 14.89 -8.58 13.84
C GLU A 163 14.00 -7.34 14.01
N LEU A 164 14.19 -6.32 13.18
CA LEU A 164 13.34 -5.12 13.20
C LEU A 164 11.86 -5.48 12.96
N ALA A 165 11.59 -6.25 11.90
CA ALA A 165 10.25 -6.70 11.54
C ALA A 165 9.58 -7.52 12.64
N SER A 166 10.34 -8.41 13.31
CA SER A 166 9.85 -9.21 14.44
C SER A 166 9.41 -8.30 15.58
N THR A 167 10.20 -7.28 15.93
CA THR A 167 9.78 -6.33 16.97
C THR A 167 8.57 -5.49 16.56
N GLU A 168 8.40 -5.15 15.29
CA GLU A 168 7.21 -4.43 14.79
C GLU A 168 5.95 -5.31 14.84
N VAL A 169 6.07 -6.57 14.44
CA VAL A 169 4.99 -7.57 14.50
C VAL A 169 4.59 -7.87 15.93
N GLU A 170 5.55 -8.02 16.85
CA GLU A 170 5.29 -8.15 18.29
C GLU A 170 4.54 -6.93 18.83
N ARG A 171 4.90 -5.72 18.36
CA ARG A 171 4.14 -4.52 18.69
C ARG A 171 2.72 -4.58 18.13
N LEU A 172 2.48 -5.12 16.94
CA LEU A 172 1.11 -5.29 16.47
C LEU A 172 0.33 -6.40 17.20
N SER A 173 0.99 -7.25 17.98
CA SER A 173 0.33 -8.31 18.76
C SER A 173 -0.60 -7.72 19.83
N ASN A 174 -1.67 -8.44 20.15
CA ASN A 174 -2.65 -8.05 21.18
C ASN A 174 -2.13 -8.28 22.61
N LYS A 175 -0.81 -8.37 22.81
CA LYS A 175 -0.23 -8.46 24.14
C LYS A 175 -0.52 -7.16 24.89
N HIS A 176 -0.91 -7.31 26.17
CA HIS A 176 -1.23 -6.18 27.01
C HIS A 176 0.07 -5.58 27.55
N ASP A 177 0.64 -4.65 26.80
CA ASP A 177 1.83 -3.94 27.25
C ASP A 177 1.43 -2.94 28.34
N ASN A 178 2.26 -2.85 29.38
CA ASN A 178 2.07 -1.83 30.41
C ASN A 178 2.27 -0.43 29.78
N ILE A 179 1.40 0.54 30.12
CA ILE A 179 1.49 1.93 29.64
C ILE A 179 2.90 2.50 29.81
N PHE A 180 3.57 2.20 30.93
CA PHE A 180 4.95 2.62 31.19
C PHE A 180 5.94 2.09 30.13
N GLU A 181 5.78 0.84 29.72
CA GLU A 181 6.64 0.20 28.72
C GLU A 181 6.42 0.84 27.35
N ILE A 182 5.16 1.06 26.96
CA ILE A 182 4.82 1.73 25.70
C ILE A 182 5.40 3.15 25.66
N MET A 183 5.36 3.89 26.78
CA MET A 183 5.94 5.23 26.86
C MET A 183 7.47 5.23 26.72
N ASN A 184 8.17 4.27 27.33
CA ASN A 184 9.62 4.13 27.14
C ASN A 184 9.97 3.79 25.69
N GLN A 185 9.17 2.94 25.04
CA GLN A 185 9.33 2.64 23.62
C GLN A 185 9.05 3.86 22.73
N LEU A 186 8.06 4.70 23.07
CA LEU A 186 7.78 5.95 22.37
C LEU A 186 8.96 6.93 22.48
N LYS A 187 9.55 7.06 23.68
CA LYS A 187 10.75 7.90 23.90
C LYS A 187 11.92 7.42 23.06
N SER A 188 12.19 6.12 23.08
CA SER A 188 13.21 5.50 22.24
C SER A 188 12.94 5.79 20.76
N SER A 189 11.71 5.58 20.31
CA SER A 189 11.31 5.83 18.91
C SER A 189 11.57 7.27 18.48
N ARG A 190 11.28 8.26 19.34
CA ARG A 190 11.57 9.69 19.08
C ARG A 190 13.06 9.99 19.01
N ILE A 191 13.84 9.42 19.92
CA ILE A 191 15.31 9.58 19.94
C ILE A 191 15.90 9.05 18.63
N TYR A 192 15.44 7.88 18.19
CA TYR A 192 15.86 7.26 16.93
C TYR A 192 15.07 7.74 15.70
N ARG A 193 14.17 8.72 15.85
CA ARG A 193 13.33 9.30 14.79
C ARG A 193 12.55 8.27 13.97
N SER A 194 12.10 7.19 14.62
CA SER A 194 11.28 6.16 14.00
C SER A 194 9.82 6.58 13.97
N ILE A 195 9.41 7.22 12.87
CA ILE A 195 8.02 7.66 12.65
C ILE A 195 7.04 6.49 12.82
N ARG A 196 7.36 5.33 12.24
CA ARG A 196 6.52 4.13 12.36
C ARG A 196 6.43 3.63 13.80
N GLY A 197 7.55 3.61 14.52
CA GLY A 197 7.58 3.26 15.95
C GLY A 197 6.74 4.20 16.80
N GLU A 198 6.80 5.51 16.53
CA GLU A 198 5.96 6.51 17.19
C GLU A 198 4.48 6.29 16.94
N ILE A 199 4.07 6.06 15.67
CA ILE A 199 2.68 5.78 15.30
C ILE A 199 2.16 4.55 16.05
N LEU A 200 2.93 3.45 16.07
CA LEU A 200 2.55 2.22 16.77
C LEU A 200 2.42 2.41 18.28
N CYS A 201 3.34 3.14 18.91
CA CYS A 201 3.28 3.40 20.35
C CYS A 201 2.10 4.29 20.72
N LEU A 202 1.86 5.37 19.96
CA LEU A 202 0.71 6.26 20.15
C LEU A 202 -0.61 5.51 19.97
N TRP A 203 -0.68 4.64 18.97
CA TRP A 203 -1.82 3.75 18.77
C TRP A 203 -2.08 2.85 19.99
N LYS A 204 -1.05 2.20 20.53
CA LYS A 204 -1.19 1.35 21.73
C LYS A 204 -1.61 2.10 22.99
N LEU A 205 -1.08 3.30 23.20
CA LEU A 205 -1.48 4.16 24.31
C LEU A 205 -2.96 4.49 24.19
N LEU A 206 -3.38 4.90 22.99
CA LEU A 206 -4.78 5.22 22.70
C LEU A 206 -5.68 3.99 22.92
N ASP A 207 -5.26 2.81 22.45
CA ASP A 207 -5.98 1.54 22.64
C ASP A 207 -6.15 1.21 24.13
N SER A 208 -5.08 1.35 24.90
CA SER A 208 -5.08 1.10 26.35
C SER A 208 -6.01 2.06 27.10
N HIS A 209 -6.00 3.35 26.74
CA HIS A 209 -6.87 4.36 27.34
C HIS A 209 -8.35 4.15 27.01
N PHE A 210 -8.70 3.81 25.78
CA PHE A 210 -10.09 3.55 25.43
C PHE A 210 -10.65 2.26 26.05
N ARG A 211 -9.80 1.26 26.34
CA ARG A 211 -10.22 0.07 27.11
C ARG A 211 -10.54 0.39 28.57
N LEU A 212 -9.95 1.45 29.12
CA LEU A 212 -10.25 1.93 30.46
C LEU A 212 -11.53 2.79 30.36
N ASN A 213 -12.62 2.24 30.90
CA ASN A 213 -13.93 2.91 30.97
C ASN A 213 -13.78 4.41 31.35
N SER A 214 -14.42 5.31 30.60
CA SER A 214 -14.29 6.77 30.75
C SER A 214 -14.67 7.30 32.14
N SER A 215 -15.30 6.47 32.97
CA SER A 215 -15.63 6.74 34.36
C SER A 215 -14.43 6.80 35.32
N LYS A 216 -13.20 6.52 34.85
CA LYS A 216 -11.96 6.60 35.66
C LYS A 216 -11.14 7.88 35.46
N TYR A 217 -11.55 8.76 34.55
CA TYR A 217 -10.90 10.06 34.37
C TYR A 217 -11.30 10.98 35.53
N VAL A 218 -10.30 11.51 36.24
CA VAL A 218 -10.49 12.37 37.41
C VAL A 218 -10.38 13.84 36.99
N TRP A 219 -11.40 14.63 37.30
CA TRP A 219 -11.37 16.09 37.20
C TRP A 219 -10.32 16.65 38.16
N GLN A 220 -9.37 17.44 37.67
CA GLN A 220 -8.35 18.05 38.51
C GLN A 220 -8.15 19.52 38.10
N ASP A 221 -8.65 20.43 38.94
CA ASP A 221 -8.71 21.89 38.69
C ASP A 221 -7.37 22.64 38.78
N SER A 222 -6.25 21.95 38.99
CA SER A 222 -4.94 22.58 39.18
C SER A 222 -3.87 22.00 38.27
N LEU A 223 -3.58 22.72 37.18
CA LEU A 223 -2.61 22.38 36.14
C LEU A 223 -1.15 22.80 36.45
N PHE A 224 -0.78 22.88 37.74
CA PHE A 224 0.58 23.29 38.10
C PHE A 224 1.46 22.08 38.39
N ASP A 225 2.45 21.89 37.51
CA ASP A 225 3.69 21.12 37.69
C ASP A 225 3.64 19.58 37.53
N VAL A 226 2.87 19.07 36.56
CA VAL A 226 3.00 17.68 36.12
C VAL A 226 3.27 17.64 34.62
N SER A 227 4.34 16.98 34.20
CA SER A 227 4.62 16.77 32.78
C SER A 227 3.45 16.05 32.12
N VAL A 228 3.16 16.37 30.85
CA VAL A 228 2.12 15.70 30.05
C VAL A 228 2.27 14.17 30.10
N GLU A 229 3.52 13.70 30.18
CA GLU A 229 3.88 12.29 30.38
C GLU A 229 3.37 11.71 31.72
N GLY A 230 3.50 12.46 32.82
CA GLY A 230 2.98 12.06 34.13
C GLY A 230 1.45 12.05 34.19
N MET A 231 0.80 12.93 33.43
CA MET A 231 -0.66 12.98 33.30
C MET A 231 -1.23 11.78 32.53
N ILE A 232 -0.59 11.43 31.40
CA ILE A 232 -0.92 10.23 30.60
C ILE A 232 -0.83 8.97 31.47
N MET A 233 0.26 8.81 32.23
CA MET A 233 0.48 7.66 33.12
C MET A 233 -0.60 7.46 34.20
N LYS A 234 -1.22 8.56 34.65
CA LYS A 234 -2.23 8.53 35.72
C LYS A 234 -3.67 8.50 35.22
N ASN A 235 -3.90 8.46 33.90
CA ASN A 235 -5.22 8.67 33.28
C ASN A 235 -5.87 10.01 33.70
N GLN A 236 -5.06 11.04 33.94
CA GLN A 236 -5.50 12.36 34.36
C GLN A 236 -5.48 13.31 33.15
N PHE A 237 -6.54 13.30 32.33
CA PHE A 237 -6.76 14.31 31.29
C PHE A 237 -7.88 15.25 31.72
N SER A 238 -7.73 16.55 31.51
CA SER A 238 -8.87 17.48 31.60
C SER A 238 -9.67 17.41 30.30
N VAL A 239 -11.00 17.44 30.41
CA VAL A 239 -11.91 17.45 29.25
C VAL A 239 -11.67 18.68 28.37
N GLU A 240 -11.17 19.78 28.95
CA GLU A 240 -10.91 21.05 28.25
C GLU A 240 -9.81 20.94 27.19
N THR A 241 -8.84 20.03 27.33
CA THR A 241 -7.79 19.86 26.31
C THR A 241 -8.27 19.13 25.06
N LEU A 242 -9.43 18.46 25.11
CA LEU A 242 -10.05 17.79 23.95
C LEU A 242 -10.93 18.73 23.11
N PHE A 243 -11.29 19.91 23.63
CA PHE A 243 -12.25 20.83 22.99
C PHE A 243 -11.63 22.10 22.38
N TYR A 244 -10.30 22.23 22.36
CA TYR A 244 -9.67 23.33 21.61
C TYR A 244 -9.38 22.91 20.16
N SER A 245 -10.40 23.10 19.31
CA SER A 245 -10.27 23.33 17.87
C SER A 245 -10.20 24.81 17.55
#